data_AF-A0A7K1TKZ7-F1
#
_entry.id   AF-A0A7K1TKZ7-F1
#
_cell.length_a   1.000
_cell.length_b   1.000
_cell.length_c   1.000
_cell.angle_alpha   90.00
_cell.angle_beta   90.00
_cell.angle_gamma   90.00
#
_symmetry.space_group_name_H-M   'P 1'
#
loop_
_entity.id
_entity.type
_entity.pdbx_description
1 polymer ?
#
loop_
_entity_poly.entity_id
_entity_poly.type
_entity_poly.pdbx_seq_one_letter_code
_entity_poly.pdbx_strand_id
1 'polypeptide(L)'
;MEPLLSSKPAPSGEENAGKEQHINMRIAATDKCAIEAKAKRAGLSVADYMRRAALGKTIVERVPLDLRRELGAVGNNLNQLARLANSGKLPGVGIEALNELVERLLKTLR
;
A
#
# COMPACT_ATOMS: atom_id res chain seq x y z
N MET A 1 -53.01 31.06 -15.43
CA MET A 1 -51.79 31.21 -14.63
C MET A 1 -52.10 30.50 -13.32
N GLU A 2 -51.52 29.36 -12.98
CA GLU A 2 -50.12 28.91 -13.05
C GLU A 2 -50.07 27.38 -13.34
N PRO A 3 -49.03 26.84 -14.00
CA PRO A 3 -48.77 25.40 -13.97
C PRO A 3 -47.73 25.02 -12.90
N LEU A 4 -48.07 23.93 -12.24
CA LEU A 4 -47.36 23.15 -11.22
C LEU A 4 -45.83 23.08 -11.40
N LEU A 5 -45.10 23.39 -10.33
CA LEU A 5 -43.69 23.05 -10.17
C LEU A 5 -43.52 21.53 -10.20
N SER A 6 -43.08 21.01 -11.35
CA SER A 6 -42.48 19.67 -11.42
C SER A 6 -41.05 19.78 -10.89
N SER A 7 -40.86 19.41 -9.62
CA SER A 7 -39.54 19.30 -9.00
C SER A 7 -38.74 18.24 -9.75
N LYS A 8 -37.77 18.67 -10.57
CA LYS A 8 -36.74 17.78 -11.09
C LYS A 8 -36.03 17.13 -9.89
N PRO A 9 -35.82 15.80 -9.89
CA PRO A 9 -35.06 15.16 -8.82
C PRO A 9 -33.61 15.65 -8.88
N ALA A 10 -33.03 15.90 -7.72
CA ALA A 10 -31.60 16.21 -7.60
C ALA A 10 -30.79 15.06 -8.22
N PRO A 11 -29.78 15.35 -9.07
CA PRO A 11 -28.90 14.31 -9.57
C PRO A 11 -28.10 13.75 -8.38
N SER A 12 -28.56 12.61 -7.88
CA SER A 12 -27.81 11.69 -7.03
C SER A 12 -26.93 10.86 -7.96
N GLY A 13 -25.80 11.44 -8.31
CA GLY A 13 -24.74 10.76 -9.02
C GLY A 13 -23.46 11.43 -8.59
N GLU A 14 -22.57 10.69 -7.94
CA GLU A 14 -21.15 11.00 -7.96
C GLU A 14 -20.75 11.04 -9.44
N GLU A 15 -20.90 12.22 -10.04
CA GLU A 15 -20.42 12.48 -11.38
C GLU A 15 -18.94 12.09 -11.39
N ASN A 16 -18.51 11.44 -12.48
CA ASN A 16 -17.11 11.36 -12.83
C ASN A 16 -16.58 12.78 -13.12
N ALA A 17 -16.58 13.64 -12.10
CA ALA A 17 -15.92 14.92 -12.12
C ALA A 17 -14.44 14.60 -12.17
N GLY A 18 -13.85 14.76 -13.36
CA GLY A 18 -12.41 14.71 -13.52
C GLY A 18 -11.74 15.60 -12.48
N LYS A 19 -10.47 15.33 -12.17
CA LYS A 19 -9.67 16.18 -11.28
C LYS A 19 -9.34 17.51 -11.99
N GLU A 20 -10.36 18.33 -12.22
CA GLU A 20 -10.33 19.56 -13.02
C GLU A 20 -10.08 20.81 -12.17
N GLN A 21 -10.26 20.70 -10.85
CA GLN A 21 -10.01 21.81 -9.93
C GLN A 21 -8.54 21.86 -9.52
N HIS A 22 -7.95 23.06 -9.60
CA HIS A 22 -6.54 23.32 -9.28
C HIS A 22 -6.42 24.20 -8.03
N ILE A 23 -5.45 23.88 -7.18
CA ILE A 23 -5.05 24.71 -6.04
C ILE A 23 -3.60 25.16 -6.31
N ASN A 24 -3.42 26.45 -6.57
CA ASN A 24 -2.10 27.05 -6.80
C ASN A 24 -1.63 27.73 -5.51
N MET A 25 -0.45 27.35 -5.02
CA MET A 25 0.15 27.98 -3.84
C MET A 25 1.62 28.32 -4.11
N ARG A 26 2.06 29.51 -3.64
CA ARG A 26 3.47 29.85 -3.57
C ARG A 26 4.05 29.28 -2.27
N ILE A 27 5.21 28.66 -2.36
CA ILE A 27 5.90 28.07 -1.21
C ILE A 27 7.38 28.43 -1.27
N ALA A 28 8.03 28.46 -0.12
CA ALA A 28 9.48 28.58 -0.07
C ALA A 28 10.14 27.33 -0.68
N ALA A 29 11.35 27.50 -1.23
CA ALA A 29 12.11 26.39 -1.80
C ALA A 29 12.42 25.29 -0.77
N THR A 30 12.64 25.69 0.49
CA THR A 30 12.86 24.78 1.63
C THR A 30 11.65 23.89 1.89
N ASP A 31 10.45 24.49 1.87
CA ASP A 31 9.20 23.76 2.10
C ASP A 31 8.95 22.79 0.96
N LYS A 32 9.18 23.23 -0.29
CA LYS A 32 9.07 22.37 -1.48
C LYS A 32 9.94 21.12 -1.34
N CYS A 33 11.22 21.30 -0.98
CA CYS A 33 12.16 20.20 -0.80
C CYS A 33 11.70 19.24 0.32
N ALA A 34 11.22 19.78 1.45
CA ALA A 34 10.72 18.96 2.55
C ALA A 34 9.48 18.15 2.16
N ILE A 35 8.56 18.73 1.39
CA ILE A 35 7.36 18.05 0.89
C ILE A 35 7.76 16.95 -0.10
N GLU A 36 8.68 17.23 -1.03
CA GLU A 36 9.18 16.25 -2.00
C GLU A 36 9.84 15.06 -1.31
N ALA A 37 10.65 15.31 -0.28
CA ALA A 37 11.27 14.25 0.51
C ALA A 37 10.23 13.38 1.24
N LYS A 38 9.21 13.99 1.86
CA LYS A 38 8.12 13.27 2.53
C LYS A 38 7.29 12.45 1.53
N ALA A 39 6.96 13.02 0.36
CA ALA A 39 6.25 12.32 -0.71
C ALA A 39 7.06 11.11 -1.22
N LYS A 40 8.37 11.28 -1.41
CA LYS A 40 9.29 10.21 -1.83
C LYS A 40 9.33 9.06 -0.82
N ARG A 41 9.45 9.36 0.49
CA ARG A 41 9.40 8.33 1.55
C ARG A 41 8.07 7.59 1.59
N ALA A 42 6.96 8.28 1.35
CA ALA A 42 5.64 7.66 1.22
C ALA A 42 5.44 6.91 -0.12
N GLY A 43 6.35 7.04 -1.08
CA GLY A 43 6.20 6.48 -2.42
C GLY A 43 5.05 7.10 -3.22
N LEU A 44 4.69 8.35 -2.92
CA LEU A 44 3.59 9.09 -3.54
C LEU A 44 4.13 10.22 -4.43
N SER A 45 3.34 10.66 -5.41
CA SER A 45 3.62 11.93 -6.09
C SER A 45 3.40 13.09 -5.12
N VAL A 46 4.06 14.22 -5.36
CA VAL A 46 3.93 15.43 -4.52
C VAL A 46 2.46 15.85 -4.39
N ALA A 47 1.72 15.85 -5.50
CA ALA A 47 0.30 16.21 -5.52
C ALA A 47 -0.57 15.22 -4.72
N ASP A 48 -0.31 13.92 -4.83
CA ASP A 48 -1.08 12.92 -4.07
C ASP A 48 -0.76 12.97 -2.57
N TYR A 49 0.52 13.18 -2.22
CA TYR A 49 0.95 13.40 -0.85
C TYR A 49 0.26 14.62 -0.23
N MET A 50 0.30 15.77 -0.91
CA MET A 50 -0.34 17.01 -0.43
C MET A 50 -1.86 16.87 -0.32
N ARG A 51 -2.51 16.21 -1.29
CA ARG A 51 -3.96 15.95 -1.21
C ARG A 51 -4.30 15.09 0.00
N ARG A 52 -3.55 14.01 0.25
CA ARG A 52 -3.76 13.14 1.42
C ARG A 52 -3.52 13.90 2.73
N ALA A 53 -2.43 14.66 2.80
CA ALA A 53 -2.07 15.44 3.98
C ALA A 53 -3.14 16.49 4.30
N ALA A 54 -3.60 17.25 3.29
CA ALA A 54 -4.63 18.26 3.45
C ALA A 54 -6.01 17.68 3.87
N LEU A 55 -6.31 16.44 3.46
CA LEU A 55 -7.54 15.73 3.83
C LEU A 55 -7.41 14.90 5.11
N GLY A 56 -6.29 15.01 5.85
CA GLY A 56 -6.05 14.24 7.08
C GLY A 56 -6.00 12.72 6.86
N LYS A 57 -5.75 12.26 5.62
CA LYS A 57 -5.65 10.83 5.32
C LYS A 57 -4.34 10.28 5.87
N THR A 58 -4.36 9.05 6.37
CA THR A 58 -3.16 8.36 6.84
C THR A 58 -2.14 8.21 5.70
N ILE A 59 -0.92 8.70 5.93
CA ILE A 59 0.20 8.54 5.02
C ILE A 59 1.21 7.61 5.70
N VAL A 60 1.37 6.42 5.14
CA VAL A 60 2.33 5.42 5.62
C VAL A 60 3.57 5.49 4.74
N GLU A 61 4.75 5.42 5.35
CA GLU A 61 5.98 5.32 4.58
C GLU A 61 6.02 4.02 3.77
N ARG A 62 6.57 4.10 2.57
CA ARG A 62 6.67 2.95 1.69
C ARG A 62 7.73 2.01 2.23
N VAL A 63 7.32 0.76 2.48
CA VAL A 63 8.26 -0.31 2.80
C VAL A 63 9.27 -0.45 1.64
N PRO A 64 10.58 -0.41 1.90
CA PRO A 64 11.62 -0.57 0.88
C PRO A 64 11.41 -1.83 0.05
N LEU A 65 11.75 -1.77 -1.24
CA LEU A 65 11.57 -2.92 -2.15
C LEU A 65 12.30 -4.16 -1.66
N ASP A 66 13.52 -3.99 -1.15
CA ASP A 66 14.36 -5.09 -0.69
C ASP A 66 13.74 -5.78 0.53
N LEU A 67 13.29 -4.99 1.52
CA LEU A 67 12.57 -5.51 2.68
C LEU A 67 11.27 -6.24 2.28
N ARG A 68 10.53 -5.73 1.27
CA ARG A 68 9.33 -6.43 0.75
C ARG A 68 9.68 -7.77 0.12
N ARG A 69 10.83 -7.87 -0.56
CA ARG A 69 11.31 -9.12 -1.18
C ARG A 69 11.71 -10.12 -0.11
N GLU A 70 12.44 -9.69 0.91
CA GLU A 70 12.83 -10.50 2.06
C GLU A 70 11.60 -11.06 2.79
N LEU A 71 10.64 -10.21 3.14
CA LEU A 71 9.36 -10.64 3.73
C LEU A 71 8.61 -11.66 2.85
N GLY A 72 8.62 -11.47 1.53
CA GLY A 72 8.04 -12.42 0.58
C GLY A 72 8.75 -13.77 0.60
N ALA A 73 10.08 -13.78 0.66
CA ALA A 73 10.87 -15.01 0.76
C ALA A 73 10.62 -15.76 2.07
N VAL A 74 10.59 -15.04 3.20
CA VAL A 74 10.24 -15.59 4.53
C VAL A 74 8.84 -16.20 4.50
N GLY A 75 7.84 -15.46 3.99
CA GLY A 75 6.46 -15.94 3.89
C GLY A 75 6.32 -17.18 3.01
N ASN A 76 7.06 -17.24 1.90
CA ASN A 76 7.07 -18.42 1.03
C ASN A 76 7.64 -19.65 1.73
N ASN A 77 8.73 -19.50 2.47
CA ASN A 77 9.34 -20.61 3.22
C ASN A 77 8.39 -21.11 4.32
N LEU A 78 7.76 -20.20 5.07
CA LEU A 78 6.76 -20.56 6.07
C LEU A 78 5.56 -21.29 5.45
N ASN A 79 5.09 -20.84 4.29
CA ASN A 79 3.99 -21.49 3.58
C ASN A 79 4.36 -22.91 3.08
N GLN A 80 5.62 -23.11 2.66
CA GLN A 80 6.11 -24.44 2.30
C GLN A 80 6.12 -25.38 3.51
N LEU A 81 6.64 -24.91 4.65
CA LEU A 81 6.63 -25.67 5.90
C LEU A 81 5.21 -26.02 6.36
N ALA A 82 4.30 -25.05 6.36
CA ALA A 82 2.91 -25.26 6.74
C ALA A 82 2.22 -26.27 5.81
N ARG A 83 2.49 -26.23 4.50
CA ARG A 83 1.94 -27.21 3.55
C ARG A 83 2.47 -28.62 3.80
N LEU A 84 3.78 -28.77 4.07
CA LEU A 84 4.36 -30.08 4.41
C LEU A 84 3.72 -30.64 5.69
N ALA A 85 3.54 -29.79 6.71
CA ALA A 85 2.90 -30.16 7.95
C ALA A 85 1.42 -30.57 7.77
N ASN A 86 0.64 -29.74 7.08
CA ASN A 86 -0.79 -29.96 6.86
C ASN A 86 -1.08 -31.15 5.92
N SER A 87 -0.14 -31.51 5.05
CA SER A 87 -0.29 -32.67 4.16
C SER A 87 -0.15 -34.03 4.85
N GLY A 88 0.05 -34.06 6.18
CA GLY A 88 0.27 -35.30 6.94
C GLY A 88 1.62 -35.96 6.63
N LYS A 89 2.50 -35.29 5.87
CA LYS A 89 3.82 -35.80 5.46
C LYS A 89 4.94 -35.48 6.44
N LEU A 90 4.67 -34.86 7.59
CA LEU A 90 5.69 -34.65 8.64
C LEU A 90 6.39 -35.96 9.08
N PRO A 91 5.72 -37.13 9.15
CA PRO A 91 6.39 -38.41 9.42
C PRO A 91 7.12 -39.03 8.22
N GLY A 92 7.24 -38.35 7.07
CA GLY A 92 7.83 -38.90 5.84
C GLY A 92 8.61 -37.92 4.96
N VAL A 93 8.64 -36.63 5.31
CA VAL A 93 9.59 -35.65 4.76
C VAL A 93 10.86 -35.82 5.57
N GLY A 94 11.95 -36.23 4.92
CA GLY A 94 13.25 -36.36 5.57
C GLY A 94 13.56 -35.13 6.40
N ILE A 95 13.96 -35.33 7.65
CA ILE A 95 14.34 -34.30 8.63
C ILE A 95 15.32 -33.28 7.99
N GLU A 96 16.08 -33.72 7.00
CA GLU A 96 17.00 -32.96 6.17
C GLU A 96 16.31 -31.83 5.40
N ALA A 97 15.17 -32.09 4.74
CA ALA A 97 14.45 -31.07 3.96
C ALA A 97 13.75 -30.05 4.87
N LEU A 98 13.33 -30.48 6.06
CA LEU A 98 12.79 -29.61 7.11
C LEU A 98 13.90 -28.69 7.65
N ASN A 99 15.05 -29.26 7.98
CA ASN A 99 16.21 -28.50 8.44
C ASN A 99 16.70 -27.50 7.40
N GLU A 100 16.71 -27.87 6.11
CA GLU A 100 17.10 -26.95 5.03
C GLU A 100 16.15 -25.74 4.92
N LEU A 101 14.84 -25.95 5.06
CA LEU A 101 13.86 -24.88 5.05
C LEU A 101 13.98 -23.96 6.28
N VAL A 102 14.24 -24.55 7.46
CA VAL A 102 14.49 -23.80 8.70
C VAL A 102 15.78 -22.97 8.58
N GLU A 103 16.86 -23.53 8.05
CA GLU A 103 18.10 -22.79 7.80
C GLU A 103 17.91 -21.64 6.81
N ARG A 104 17.15 -21.86 5.73
CA ARG A 104 16.83 -20.80 4.77
C ARG A 104 16.02 -19.67 5.42
N LEU A 105 15.08 -20.00 6.31
CA LEU A 105 14.34 -19.02 7.12
C LEU A 105 15.27 -18.24 8.04
N LEU A 106 16.14 -18.93 8.79
CA LEU A 106 17.07 -18.28 9.71
C LEU A 106 18.06 -17.36 8.98
N LYS A 107 18.46 -17.70 7.74
CA LYS A 107 19.30 -16.85 6.88
C LYS A 107 18.56 -15.65 6.29
N THR A 108 17.24 -15.73 6.10
CA THR A 108 16.43 -14.59 5.60
C THR A 108 15.97 -13.65 6.71
N LEU A 109 16.07 -14.07 7.98
CA LEU A 109 15.75 -13.28 9.17
C LEU A 109 16.99 -12.62 9.82
N ARG A 110 18.19 -12.89 9.30
CA ARG A 110 19.48 -12.31 9.74
C ARG A 110 19.93 -11.24 8.77
#